data_AF-A0A5M8SIR0-F1
#
_entry.id   AF-A0A5M8SIR0-F1
#
_cell.length_a   1.000
_cell.length_b   1.000
_cell.length_c   1.000
_cell.angle_alpha   90.00
_cell.angle_beta   90.00
_cell.angle_gamma   90.00
#
_symmetry.space_group_name_H-M   'P 1'
#
loop_
_entity.id
_entity.type
_entity.pdbx_description
1 polymer ?
#
loop_
_entity_poly.entity_id
_entity_poly.type
_entity_poly.pdbx_seq_one_letter_code
_entity_poly.pdbx_strand_id
1 'polypeptide(L)'
;MLLFEDEAIFGFVVLFATATQLLSLWRDRQTAFIQKNAGAIRRPSMKAWNCYAIFLSTEPATEDQRRVMTDIEEDLSLTRKLVADGVATLRDVQRVLLPILPIQNPTVAPSAGSLNLAARLEGWSPQAIRSLEGNASAAELIEILWDAQ
;
A
#
# COMPACT_ATOMS: atom_id res chain seq x y z
N MET A 1 -13.40 16.30 2.86
CA MET A 1 -12.85 14.98 3.22
C MET A 1 -13.43 13.98 2.24
N LEU A 2 -12.57 13.18 1.61
CA LEU A 2 -12.92 12.21 0.59
C LEU A 2 -12.57 10.81 1.10
N LEU A 3 -13.43 9.82 0.86
CA LEU A 3 -13.19 8.43 1.24
C LEU A 3 -12.76 7.62 0.02
N PHE A 4 -11.90 6.63 0.22
CA PHE A 4 -11.53 5.67 -0.81
C PHE A 4 -11.44 4.26 -0.24
N GLU A 5 -11.75 3.27 -1.06
CA GLU A 5 -11.65 1.85 -0.73
C GLU A 5 -11.42 1.06 -2.03
N ASP A 6 -10.50 0.11 -2.00
CA ASP A 6 -10.34 -0.93 -3.02
C ASP A 6 -10.26 -2.31 -2.35
N GLU A 7 -9.89 -3.36 -3.08
CA GLU A 7 -9.80 -4.73 -2.55
C GLU A 7 -8.76 -4.91 -1.42
N ALA A 8 -7.71 -4.06 -1.36
CA ALA A 8 -6.56 -4.21 -0.48
C ALA A 8 -6.45 -3.11 0.61
N ILE A 9 -6.88 -1.88 0.31
CA ILE A 9 -6.75 -0.70 1.17
C ILE A 9 -8.08 0.04 1.31
N PHE A 10 -8.22 0.77 2.41
CA PHE A 10 -9.27 1.76 2.57
C PHE A 10 -8.73 2.98 3.32
N GLY A 11 -9.39 4.12 3.20
CA GLY A 11 -8.90 5.32 3.85
C GLY A 11 -9.68 6.57 3.53
N PHE A 12 -9.07 7.70 3.89
CA PHE A 12 -9.63 9.02 3.64
C PHE A 12 -8.55 10.06 3.37
N VAL A 13 -8.94 11.10 2.64
CA VAL A 13 -8.13 12.28 2.33
C VAL A 13 -8.76 13.51 2.96
N VAL A 14 -7.93 14.30 3.65
CA VAL A 14 -8.28 15.63 4.15
C VAL A 14 -7.37 16.67 3.52
N LEU A 15 -7.97 17.65 2.87
CA LEU A 15 -7.28 18.81 2.32
C LEU A 15 -7.43 19.98 3.30
N PHE A 16 -6.31 20.60 3.63
CA PHE A 16 -6.20 21.81 4.44
C PHE A 16 -5.72 22.97 3.56
N ALA A 17 -6.12 24.19 3.91
CA ALA A 17 -5.63 25.37 3.18
C ALA A 17 -4.15 25.60 3.46
N THR A 18 -3.74 25.44 4.73
CA THR A 18 -2.38 25.74 5.18
C THR A 18 -1.79 24.58 5.99
N ALA A 19 -0.45 24.52 6.03
CA ALA A 19 0.26 23.56 6.88
C ALA A 19 -0.08 23.75 8.37
N THR A 20 -0.24 24.99 8.83
CA THR A 20 -0.66 25.28 10.22
C THR A 20 -2.01 24.66 10.56
N GLN A 21 -2.98 24.71 9.62
CA GLN A 21 -4.27 24.06 9.83
C GLN A 21 -4.13 22.53 9.88
N LEU A 22 -3.31 21.94 9.02
CA LEU A 22 -3.02 20.51 9.04
C LEU A 22 -2.43 20.10 10.41
N LEU A 23 -1.37 20.76 10.84
CA LEU A 23 -0.65 20.44 12.08
C LEU A 23 -1.55 20.56 13.32
N SER A 24 -2.48 21.52 13.33
CA SER A 24 -3.39 21.75 14.46
C SER A 24 -4.63 20.86 14.46
N LEU A 25 -5.10 20.39 13.30
CA LEU A 25 -6.42 19.75 13.18
C LEU A 25 -6.37 18.27 12.78
N TRP A 26 -5.24 17.73 12.34
CA TRP A 26 -5.19 16.37 11.77
C TRP A 26 -5.74 15.29 12.74
N ARG A 27 -5.43 15.38 14.05
CA ARG A 27 -5.90 14.42 15.06
C ARG A 27 -7.41 14.43 15.20
N ASP A 28 -7.98 15.63 15.26
CA ASP A 28 -9.42 15.80 15.40
C ASP A 28 -10.15 15.28 14.16
N ARG A 29 -9.60 15.55 12.97
CA ARG A 29 -10.15 15.05 11.70
C ARG A 29 -10.07 13.53 11.61
N GLN A 30 -8.95 12.92 12.01
CA GLN A 30 -8.81 11.46 12.09
C GLN A 30 -9.82 10.86 13.06
N THR A 31 -9.87 11.38 14.28
CA THR A 31 -10.70 10.83 15.34
C THR A 31 -12.18 10.92 14.97
N ALA A 32 -12.62 12.06 14.46
CA ALA A 32 -13.99 12.24 13.98
C ALA A 32 -14.34 11.26 12.85
N PHE A 33 -13.40 11.01 11.93
CA PHE A 33 -13.59 10.02 10.87
C PHE A 33 -13.75 8.60 11.42
N ILE A 34 -12.81 8.16 12.26
CA ILE A 34 -12.80 6.80 12.81
C ILE A 34 -14.05 6.56 13.66
N GLN A 35 -14.44 7.52 14.50
CA GLN A 35 -15.65 7.41 15.32
C GLN A 35 -16.91 7.31 14.46
N LYS A 36 -17.04 8.16 13.44
CA LYS A 36 -18.19 8.15 12.53
C LYS A 36 -18.32 6.83 11.77
N ASN A 37 -17.19 6.20 11.43
CA ASN A 37 -17.16 5.01 10.58
C ASN A 37 -16.81 3.72 11.35
N ALA A 38 -16.79 3.75 12.69
CA ALA A 38 -16.33 2.65 13.52
C ALA A 38 -17.07 1.33 13.22
N GLY A 39 -18.38 1.39 12.94
CA GLY A 39 -19.17 0.22 12.58
C GLY A 39 -18.81 -0.40 11.22
N ALA A 40 -18.32 0.39 10.27
CA ALA A 40 -17.85 -0.10 8.97
C ALA A 40 -16.41 -0.65 9.08
N ILE A 41 -15.55 0.04 9.83
CA ILE A 41 -14.14 -0.34 10.05
C ILE A 41 -14.02 -1.64 10.86
N ARG A 42 -14.89 -1.85 11.86
CA ARG A 42 -14.89 -3.05 12.72
C ARG A 42 -15.44 -4.31 12.06
N ARG A 43 -15.95 -4.22 10.83
CA ARG A 43 -16.34 -5.44 10.10
C ARG A 43 -15.07 -6.26 9.87
N PRO A 44 -15.10 -7.59 10.10
CA PRO A 44 -13.97 -8.48 9.87
C PRO A 44 -13.74 -8.62 8.37
N SER A 45 -13.27 -7.53 7.76
CA SER A 45 -12.76 -7.52 6.41
C SER A 45 -11.25 -7.63 6.50
N MET A 46 -10.66 -8.36 5.56
CA MET A 46 -9.21 -8.46 5.38
C MET A 46 -8.51 -7.11 5.15
N LYS A 47 -9.19 -5.96 5.29
CA LYS A 47 -8.67 -4.61 5.04
C LYS A 47 -8.43 -3.79 6.31
N ALA A 48 -8.85 -4.27 7.48
CA ALA A 48 -8.80 -3.48 8.74
C ALA A 48 -7.38 -3.04 9.13
N TRP A 49 -6.35 -3.76 8.69
CA TRP A 49 -4.93 -3.47 8.91
C TRP A 49 -4.32 -2.47 7.90
N ASN A 50 -5.07 -2.12 6.85
CA ASN A 50 -4.64 -1.24 5.76
C ASN A 50 -5.48 0.05 5.67
N CYS A 51 -5.78 0.66 6.82
CA CYS A 51 -6.43 1.96 6.87
C CYS A 51 -5.41 3.09 6.68
N TYR A 52 -5.61 3.95 5.68
CA TYR A 52 -4.76 5.11 5.41
C TYR A 52 -5.49 6.44 5.68
N ALA A 53 -4.83 7.34 6.40
CA ALA A 53 -5.22 8.74 6.55
C ALA A 53 -4.26 9.63 5.77
N ILE A 54 -4.78 10.39 4.82
CA ILE A 54 -3.98 11.21 3.92
C ILE A 54 -4.27 12.68 4.20
N PHE A 55 -3.25 13.42 4.65
CA PHE A 55 -3.36 14.81 5.05
C PHE A 55 -2.56 15.69 4.09
N LEU A 56 -3.26 16.56 3.36
CA LEU A 56 -2.65 17.41 2.33
C LEU A 56 -2.85 18.88 2.70
N SER A 57 -1.85 19.73 2.51
CA SER A 57 -2.03 21.18 2.47
C SER A 57 -1.77 21.76 1.09
N THR A 58 -2.59 22.74 0.68
CA THR A 58 -2.38 23.44 -0.60
C THR A 58 -1.17 24.36 -0.55
N GLU A 59 -0.95 25.03 0.58
CA GLU A 59 0.24 25.86 0.76
C GLU A 59 1.47 25.01 1.14
N PRO A 60 2.68 25.40 0.67
CA PRO A 60 3.92 24.80 1.10
C PRO A 60 4.21 25.12 2.57
N ALA A 61 4.75 24.14 3.27
CA ALA A 61 5.14 24.21 4.67
C ALA A 61 6.56 24.79 4.80
N THR A 62 6.83 25.44 5.93
CA THR A 62 8.21 25.78 6.31
C THR A 62 9.02 24.53 6.62
N GLU A 63 10.34 24.65 6.71
CA GLU A 63 11.21 23.52 7.09
C GLU A 63 10.84 22.93 8.45
N ASP A 64 10.58 23.77 9.45
CA ASP A 64 10.18 23.31 10.78
C ASP A 64 8.82 22.62 10.75
N GLN A 65 7.88 23.12 9.97
CA GLN A 65 6.58 22.47 9.79
C GLN A 65 6.73 21.11 9.11
N ARG A 66 7.61 20.97 8.11
CA ARG A 66 7.87 19.68 7.44
C ARG A 66 8.45 18.64 8.40
N ARG A 67 9.30 19.05 9.35
CA ARG A 67 9.78 18.14 10.42
C ARG A 67 8.63 17.62 11.26
N VAL A 68 7.71 18.48 11.68
CA VAL A 68 6.52 18.06 12.45
C VAL A 68 5.59 17.21 11.60
N MET A 69 5.49 17.46 10.29
CA MET A 69 4.73 16.62 9.36
C MET A 69 5.31 15.20 9.29
N THR A 70 6.63 15.03 9.32
CA THR A 70 7.27 13.71 9.45
C THR A 70 6.86 13.01 10.75
N ASP A 71 6.86 13.72 11.88
CA ASP A 71 6.41 13.16 13.16
C ASP A 71 4.94 12.68 13.11
N ILE A 72 4.10 13.34 12.31
CA ILE A 72 2.72 12.91 12.06
C ILE A 72 2.69 11.60 11.26
N GLU A 73 3.53 11.44 10.24
CA GLU A 73 3.60 10.18 9.49
C GLU A 73 4.06 9.00 10.34
N GLU A 74 4.98 9.26 11.28
CA GLU A 74 5.51 8.26 12.22
C GLU A 74 4.56 7.96 13.37
N ASP A 75 3.52 8.78 13.60
CA ASP A 75 2.46 8.48 14.55
C ASP A 75 1.61 7.31 14.03
N LEU A 76 1.85 6.10 14.53
CA LEU A 76 1.13 4.88 14.12
C LEU A 76 -0.24 4.70 14.79
N SER A 77 -0.75 5.72 15.50
CA SER A 77 -2.07 5.62 16.14
C SER A 77 -3.21 5.54 15.13
N LEU A 78 -4.08 4.54 15.27
CA LEU A 78 -5.31 4.30 14.51
C LEU A 78 -5.16 3.97 13.02
N THR A 79 -4.28 4.66 12.29
CA THR A 79 -4.14 4.54 10.82
C THR A 79 -2.68 4.72 10.39
N ARG A 80 -2.32 4.20 9.21
CA ARG A 80 -1.11 4.60 8.50
C ARG A 80 -1.33 5.98 7.87
N LYS A 81 -0.31 6.83 7.84
CA LYS A 81 -0.47 8.23 7.43
C LYS A 81 0.43 8.56 6.24
N LEU A 82 -0.08 9.43 5.38
CA LEU A 82 0.69 10.11 4.33
C LEU A 82 0.39 11.60 4.47
N VAL A 83 1.44 12.41 4.53
CA VAL A 83 1.34 13.84 4.83
C VAL A 83 2.12 14.62 3.77
N ALA A 84 1.50 15.64 3.19
CA ALA A 84 2.16 16.44 2.17
C ALA A 84 1.70 17.89 2.16
N ASP A 85 2.61 18.78 1.80
CA ASP A 85 2.39 20.21 1.60
C ASP A 85 2.53 20.61 0.13
N GLY A 86 2.12 21.84 -0.18
CA GLY A 86 2.26 22.40 -1.53
C GLY A 86 1.51 21.62 -2.62
N VAL A 87 0.43 20.91 -2.28
CA VAL A 87 -0.30 20.05 -3.22
C VAL A 87 -1.30 20.88 -4.01
N ALA A 88 -0.97 21.21 -5.26
CA ALA A 88 -1.79 22.06 -6.12
C ALA A 88 -2.26 21.37 -7.40
N THR A 89 -1.57 20.33 -7.86
CA THR A 89 -1.84 19.66 -9.14
C THR A 89 -2.16 18.17 -8.97
N LEU A 90 -2.75 17.57 -10.02
CA LEU A 90 -2.96 16.12 -10.08
C LEU A 90 -1.64 15.35 -9.91
N ARG A 91 -0.54 15.86 -10.49
CA ARG A 91 0.77 15.23 -10.39
C ARG A 91 1.30 15.23 -8.96
N ASP A 92 1.03 16.29 -8.20
CA ASP A 92 1.39 16.36 -6.78
C ASP A 92 0.63 15.32 -5.97
N VAL A 93 -0.70 15.21 -6.21
CA VAL A 93 -1.52 14.16 -5.58
C VAL A 93 -0.97 12.79 -5.93
N GLN A 94 -0.72 12.50 -7.22
CA GLN A 94 -0.16 11.21 -7.64
C GLN A 94 1.16 10.88 -6.94
N ARG A 95 2.06 11.85 -6.82
CA ARG A 95 3.35 11.68 -6.12
C ARG A 95 3.14 11.31 -4.65
N VAL A 96 2.21 11.96 -3.96
CA VAL A 96 1.90 11.66 -2.55
C VAL A 96 1.29 10.26 -2.40
N LEU A 97 0.49 9.83 -3.36
CA LEU A 97 -0.18 8.53 -3.33
C LEU A 97 0.70 7.36 -3.80
N LEU A 98 1.90 7.61 -4.37
CA LEU A 98 2.81 6.57 -4.83
C LEU A 98 3.02 5.40 -3.85
N PRO A 99 3.15 5.61 -2.52
CA PRO A 99 3.35 4.53 -1.57
C PRO A 99 2.19 3.53 -1.47
N ILE A 100 0.99 3.93 -1.89
CA ILE A 100 -0.23 3.13 -1.81
C ILE A 100 -0.88 2.84 -3.16
N LEU A 101 -0.39 3.47 -4.23
CA LEU A 101 -0.82 3.12 -5.57
C LEU A 101 -0.38 1.69 -5.87
N PRO A 102 -1.24 0.88 -6.52
CA PRO A 102 -0.83 -0.40 -7.06
C PRO A 102 0.45 -0.22 -7.87
N ILE A 103 1.39 -1.17 -7.75
CA ILE A 103 2.65 -1.15 -8.50
C ILE A 103 2.31 -0.89 -9.97
N GLN A 104 2.67 0.30 -10.45
CA GLN A 104 2.36 0.78 -11.81
C GLN A 104 3.12 0.01 -12.90
N ASN A 105 3.90 -0.99 -12.49
CA ASN A 105 4.42 -2.04 -13.33
C ASN A 105 3.54 -3.28 -13.12
N PRO A 106 2.35 -3.36 -13.77
CA PRO A 106 1.86 -4.69 -14.04
C PRO A 106 3.01 -5.34 -14.81
N THR A 107 3.58 -6.41 -14.26
CA THR A 107 4.21 -7.37 -15.14
C THR A 107 3.09 -7.75 -16.10
N VAL A 108 3.08 -7.12 -17.28
CA VAL A 108 2.61 -7.81 -18.46
C VAL A 108 3.39 -9.11 -18.37
N ALA A 109 2.72 -10.19 -17.98
CA ALA A 109 3.30 -11.51 -18.10
C ALA A 109 3.92 -11.49 -19.49
N PRO A 110 5.26 -11.56 -19.61
CA PRO A 110 5.92 -11.23 -20.85
C PRO A 110 5.22 -12.03 -21.91
N SER A 111 4.70 -11.38 -22.95
CA SER A 111 4.13 -12.05 -24.10
C SER A 111 5.22 -12.93 -24.67
N ALA A 112 5.34 -14.16 -24.18
CA ALA A 112 6.40 -15.11 -24.49
C ALA A 112 7.75 -14.45 -24.83
N GLY A 113 8.21 -13.51 -24.00
CA GLY A 113 9.58 -13.05 -24.05
C GLY A 113 10.37 -14.12 -23.30
N SER A 114 10.85 -15.11 -24.04
CA SER A 114 11.42 -16.38 -23.56
C SER A 114 12.41 -16.21 -22.39
N LEU A 115 11.89 -16.17 -21.17
CA LEU A 115 12.59 -16.75 -20.04
C LEU A 115 12.72 -18.21 -20.43
N ASN A 116 13.95 -18.64 -20.74
CA ASN A 116 14.22 -19.99 -21.19
C ASN A 116 14.06 -20.93 -19.98
N LEU A 117 12.79 -21.13 -19.59
CA LEU A 117 12.38 -21.95 -18.45
C LEU A 117 12.90 -23.37 -18.66
N ALA A 118 12.93 -23.83 -19.91
CA ALA A 118 13.58 -25.08 -20.32
C ALA A 118 15.06 -25.13 -19.91
N ALA A 119 15.84 -24.06 -20.14
CA ALA A 119 17.25 -24.00 -19.74
C ALA A 119 17.46 -23.92 -18.22
N ARG A 120 16.49 -23.39 -17.46
CA ARG A 120 16.56 -23.32 -15.98
C ARG A 120 16.11 -24.60 -15.29
N LEU A 121 15.26 -25.36 -15.96
CA LEU A 121 14.79 -26.68 -15.53
C LEU A 121 15.66 -27.79 -16.11
N GLU A 122 16.69 -27.45 -16.88
CA GLU A 122 17.68 -28.39 -17.41
C GLU A 122 18.49 -28.93 -16.22
N GLY A 123 18.25 -30.20 -15.87
CA GLY A 123 18.81 -30.86 -14.69
C GLY A 123 17.78 -31.16 -13.59
N TRP A 124 16.55 -30.66 -13.71
CA TRP A 124 15.48 -30.95 -12.76
C TRP A 124 14.81 -32.28 -13.07
N SER A 125 14.37 -32.99 -12.04
CA SER A 125 13.66 -34.25 -12.22
C SER A 125 12.29 -34.01 -12.90
N PRO A 126 11.81 -34.94 -13.75
CA PRO A 126 10.48 -34.83 -14.37
C PRO A 126 9.33 -34.73 -13.36
N GLN A 127 9.55 -35.16 -12.12
CA GLN A 127 8.59 -35.05 -11.03
C GLN A 127 8.54 -33.63 -10.45
N ALA A 128 9.69 -32.96 -10.31
CA ALA A 128 9.78 -31.56 -9.89
C ALA A 128 9.17 -30.59 -10.91
N ILE A 129 9.26 -30.91 -12.20
CA ILE A 129 8.64 -30.09 -13.25
C ILE A 129 7.11 -30.20 -13.19
N ARG A 130 6.57 -31.42 -13.02
CA ARG A 130 5.11 -31.65 -12.94
C ARG A 130 4.46 -31.08 -11.67
N SER A 131 5.20 -31.01 -10.56
CA SER A 131 4.67 -30.46 -9.32
C SER A 131 4.48 -28.94 -9.39
N LEU A 132 5.33 -28.23 -10.14
CA LEU A 132 5.18 -26.80 -10.45
C LEU A 132 3.93 -26.48 -11.29
N GLU A 133 3.37 -27.46 -12.01
CA GLU A 133 2.14 -27.32 -12.79
C GLU A 133 0.86 -27.40 -11.93
N GLY A 134 0.99 -27.47 -10.60
CA GLY A 134 -0.09 -27.18 -9.65
C GLY A 134 -0.84 -28.38 -9.07
N ASN A 135 -0.37 -29.61 -9.31
CA ASN A 135 -1.03 -30.85 -8.82
C ASN A 135 -0.36 -31.48 -7.58
N ALA A 136 0.45 -30.74 -6.84
CA ALA A 136 1.13 -31.24 -5.63
C ALA A 136 0.81 -30.38 -4.40
N SER A 137 0.67 -31.01 -3.25
CA SER A 137 0.54 -30.33 -1.96
C SER A 137 1.86 -29.67 -1.55
N ALA A 138 1.80 -28.65 -0.69
CA ALA A 138 2.98 -27.92 -0.23
C ALA A 138 4.05 -28.82 0.45
N ALA A 139 3.61 -29.91 1.11
CA ALA A 139 4.53 -30.87 1.72
C ALA A 139 5.27 -31.72 0.67
N GLU A 140 4.57 -32.16 -0.37
CA GLU A 140 5.15 -32.93 -1.48
C GLU A 140 6.12 -32.05 -2.31
N LEU A 141 5.81 -30.77 -2.47
CA LEU A 141 6.69 -29.81 -3.16
C LEU A 141 8.04 -29.64 -2.46
N ILE A 142 8.06 -29.64 -1.13
CA ILE A 142 9.29 -29.45 -0.35
C ILE A 142 10.21 -30.67 -0.47
N GLU A 143 9.68 -31.90 -0.39
CA GLU A 143 10.51 -33.10 -0.57
C GLU A 143 11.05 -33.21 -2.00
N ILE A 144 10.22 -32.94 -3.01
CA ILE A 144 10.62 -33.04 -4.42
C ILE A 144 11.69 -32.01 -4.81
N LEU A 145 11.66 -30.82 -4.21
CA LEU A 145 12.67 -29.77 -4.45
C LEU A 145 13.96 -30.00 -3.68
N TRP A 146 13.90 -30.72 -2.55
CA TRP A 146 15.08 -31.07 -1.75
C TRP A 146 15.94 -32.15 -2.40
N ASP A 147 15.32 -33.12 -3.09
CA ASP A 147 16.00 -34.20 -3.83
C ASP A 147 16.62 -33.74 -5.18
N ALA A 148 16.34 -32.51 -5.62
CA ALA A 148 16.80 -31.96 -6.90
C ALA A 148 18.06 -31.08 -6.81
N GLN A 149 18.72 -31.02 -5.64
CA GLN A 149 20.05 -30.41 -5.43
C GLN A 149 21.17 -31.45 -5.53
#